data_AF-A0A1G3QD66-F1
#
_entry.id   AF-A0A1G3QD66-F1
#
_cell.length_a   1.000
_cell.length_b   1.000
_cell.length_c   1.000
_cell.angle_alpha   90.00
_cell.angle_beta   90.00
_cell.angle_gamma   90.00
#
_symmetry.space_group_name_H-M   'P 1'
#
loop_
_entity.id
_entity.type
_entity.pdbx_description
1 polymer ?
#
loop_
_entity_poly.entity_id
_entity_poly.type
_entity_poly.pdbx_seq_one_letter_code
_entity_poly.pdbx_strand_id
1 'polypeptide(L)'
;MLERNLVFSFLFIILIIFVISIIGCASGGPITSARILTEMKAVKLDISTHRSAINNLKDRRVGKTGFFYIIDTNGTVVFHPQPALIGSRFKDNWFMTKLIVEKSGCLIYQLGNRTHVVFFDTISDSEILCVSILADDMSQPPLECQPAETN
;
A
#
# COMPACT_ATOMS: atom_id res chain seq x y z
N MET A 1 -10.42 -19.03 55.18
CA MET A 1 -11.27 -19.40 54.02
C MET A 1 -11.54 -18.22 53.07
N LEU A 2 -11.49 -16.96 53.55
CA LEU A 2 -11.80 -15.77 52.75
C LEU A 2 -10.74 -15.38 51.70
N GLU A 3 -9.45 -15.58 52.01
CA GLU A 3 -8.34 -15.17 51.10
C GLU A 3 -8.18 -16.05 49.86
N ARG A 4 -8.59 -17.33 49.96
CA ARG A 4 -8.49 -18.29 48.85
C ARG A 4 -9.46 -17.95 47.72
N ASN A 5 -10.63 -17.41 48.06
CA ASN A 5 -11.65 -17.03 47.07
C ASN A 5 -11.29 -15.73 46.33
N LEU A 6 -10.52 -14.83 46.96
CA LEU A 6 -10.03 -13.61 46.32
C LEU A 6 -9.00 -13.94 45.23
N VAL A 7 -8.04 -14.82 45.52
CA VAL A 7 -6.99 -15.22 44.55
C VAL A 7 -7.59 -15.92 43.34
N PHE A 8 -8.58 -16.79 43.54
CA PHE A 8 -9.31 -17.44 42.44
C PHE A 8 -10.13 -16.45 41.59
N SER A 9 -10.73 -15.43 42.21
CA SER A 9 -11.47 -14.38 41.50
C SER A 9 -10.54 -13.49 40.67
N PHE A 10 -9.38 -13.13 41.19
CA PHE A 10 -8.36 -12.37 40.45
C PHE A 10 -7.76 -13.16 39.27
N LEU A 11 -7.52 -14.46 39.44
CA LEU A 11 -7.02 -15.31 38.35
C LEU A 11 -8.03 -15.42 37.19
N PHE A 12 -9.33 -15.48 37.53
CA PHE A 12 -10.41 -15.57 36.55
C PHE A 12 -10.60 -14.24 35.78
N ILE A 13 -10.45 -13.10 36.46
CA ILE A 13 -10.51 -11.77 35.84
C ILE A 13 -9.30 -11.55 34.90
N ILE A 14 -8.10 -11.99 35.29
CA ILE A 14 -6.90 -11.92 34.43
C ILE A 14 -7.06 -12.82 33.19
N LEU A 15 -7.66 -14.00 33.33
CA LEU A 15 -7.95 -14.90 32.21
C LEU A 15 -8.97 -14.29 31.22
N ILE A 16 -10.00 -13.60 31.71
CA ILE A 16 -11.01 -12.92 30.88
C ILE A 16 -10.40 -11.72 30.14
N ILE A 17 -9.53 -10.94 30.78
CA ILE A 17 -8.85 -9.79 30.13
C ILE A 17 -7.92 -10.27 29.00
N PHE A 18 -7.25 -11.41 29.18
CA PHE A 18 -6.37 -11.99 28.16
C PHE A 18 -7.14 -12.49 26.91
N VAL A 19 -8.39 -12.91 27.08
CA VAL A 19 -9.26 -13.35 25.96
C VAL A 19 -9.83 -12.18 25.17
N ILE A 20 -9.96 -10.99 25.76
CA ILE A 20 -10.48 -9.79 25.05
C ILE A 20 -9.41 -9.18 24.12
N SER A 21 -8.12 -9.35 24.42
CA SER A 21 -7.02 -8.81 23.60
C SER A 21 -6.78 -9.53 22.26
N ILE A 22 -7.42 -10.67 22.00
CA ILE A 22 -7.29 -11.42 20.74
C ILE A 22 -8.41 -11.15 19.73
N ILE A 23 -9.37 -10.28 20.04
CA ILE A 23 -10.41 -9.81 19.11
C ILE A 23 -9.99 -8.48 18.46
N GLY A 24 -8.69 -8.31 18.21
CA GLY A 24 -8.23 -7.33 17.24
C GLY A 24 -8.66 -7.84 15.88
N CYS A 25 -9.80 -7.37 15.37
CA CYS A 25 -10.24 -7.63 14.00
C CYS A 25 -9.11 -7.21 13.05
N ALA A 26 -8.28 -8.17 12.64
CA ALA A 26 -7.45 -8.01 11.47
C ALA A 26 -8.43 -7.65 10.34
N SER A 27 -8.33 -6.44 9.81
CA SER A 27 -9.09 -5.98 8.65
C SER A 27 -8.62 -6.73 7.40
N GLY A 28 -8.81 -8.05 7.40
CA GLY A 28 -8.39 -9.03 6.39
C GLY A 28 -9.48 -9.25 5.34
N GLY A 29 -10.20 -8.20 4.98
CA GLY A 29 -11.10 -8.24 3.83
C GLY A 29 -10.31 -8.43 2.53
N PRO A 30 -10.98 -8.89 1.45
CA PRO A 30 -10.34 -9.09 0.16
C PRO A 30 -9.64 -7.82 -0.35
N ILE A 31 -8.52 -7.99 -1.05
CA ILE A 31 -7.82 -6.89 -1.72
C ILE A 31 -8.35 -6.80 -3.15
N THR A 32 -9.16 -5.78 -3.40
CA THR A 32 -9.79 -5.52 -4.70
C THR A 32 -9.33 -4.18 -5.26
N SER A 33 -9.43 -3.98 -6.57
CA SER A 33 -9.12 -2.70 -7.22
C SER A 33 -9.88 -1.55 -6.56
N ALA A 34 -11.17 -1.74 -6.27
CA ALA A 34 -11.99 -0.72 -5.61
C ALA A 34 -11.45 -0.32 -4.23
N ARG A 35 -10.97 -1.29 -3.43
CA ARG A 35 -10.34 -1.00 -2.13
C ARG A 35 -9.04 -0.22 -2.32
N ILE A 36 -8.19 -0.63 -3.25
CA ILE A 36 -6.91 0.06 -3.53
C ILE A 36 -7.17 1.50 -3.97
N LEU A 37 -8.13 1.72 -4.88
CA LEU A 37 -8.49 3.05 -5.34
C LEU A 37 -9.07 3.93 -4.21
N THR A 38 -9.87 3.36 -3.30
CA THR A 38 -10.32 4.08 -2.11
C THR A 38 -9.15 4.46 -1.19
N GLU A 39 -8.21 3.55 -0.95
CA GLU A 39 -7.03 3.83 -0.15
C GLU A 39 -6.13 4.90 -0.80
N MET A 40 -5.95 4.85 -2.13
CA MET A 40 -5.24 5.88 -2.89
C MET A 40 -5.92 7.23 -2.76
N LYS A 41 -7.26 7.31 -2.91
CA LYS A 41 -8.00 8.57 -2.74
C LYS A 41 -7.78 9.19 -1.35
N ALA A 42 -7.80 8.37 -0.30
CA ALA A 42 -7.52 8.83 1.05
C ALA A 42 -6.07 9.36 1.18
N VAL A 43 -5.09 8.62 0.66
CA VAL A 43 -3.68 9.06 0.65
C VAL A 43 -3.50 10.37 -0.13
N LYS A 44 -4.13 10.50 -1.30
CA LYS A 44 -4.08 11.73 -2.11
C LYS A 44 -4.62 12.92 -1.32
N LEU A 45 -5.76 12.75 -0.64
CA LEU A 45 -6.36 13.77 0.19
C LEU A 45 -5.46 14.15 1.39
N ASP A 46 -4.86 13.16 2.05
CA ASP A 46 -3.95 13.40 3.17
C ASP A 46 -2.73 14.22 2.72
N ILE A 47 -2.12 13.86 1.59
CA ILE A 47 -0.94 14.54 1.03
C ILE A 47 -1.29 15.96 0.55
N SER A 48 -2.44 16.14 -0.10
CA SER A 48 -2.88 17.46 -0.57
C SER A 48 -3.19 18.41 0.58
N THR A 49 -3.66 17.88 1.70
CA THR A 49 -3.92 18.66 2.92
C THR A 49 -2.63 18.95 3.68
N HIS A 50 -1.78 17.93 3.85
CA HIS A 50 -0.53 18.01 4.59
C HIS A 50 0.57 17.24 3.85
N ARG A 51 1.47 17.97 3.18
CA ARG A 51 2.58 17.36 2.44
C ARG A 51 3.43 16.40 3.29
N SER A 52 3.55 16.65 4.60
CA SER A 52 4.25 15.79 5.55
C SER A 52 3.62 14.41 5.74
N ALA A 53 2.36 14.19 5.33
CA ALA A 53 1.67 12.90 5.39
C ALA A 53 2.36 11.79 4.61
N ILE A 54 3.25 12.14 3.67
CA ILE A 54 4.10 11.17 2.94
C ILE A 54 4.94 10.32 3.87
N ASN A 55 5.38 10.88 5.00
CA ASN A 55 6.18 10.15 5.98
C ASN A 55 5.40 8.96 6.57
N ASN A 56 4.07 9.05 6.61
CA ASN A 56 3.21 7.97 7.09
C ASN A 56 3.10 6.80 6.10
N LEU A 57 3.53 6.98 4.85
CA LEU A 57 3.48 5.92 3.83
C LEU A 57 4.55 4.85 4.03
N LYS A 58 5.60 5.13 4.82
CA LYS A 58 6.72 4.20 5.05
C LYS A 58 6.25 2.82 5.52
N ASP A 59 5.29 2.83 6.46
CA ASP A 59 4.76 1.62 7.09
C ASP A 59 3.35 1.27 6.60
N ARG A 60 2.76 2.11 5.75
CA ARG A 60 1.45 1.84 5.15
C ARG A 60 1.56 0.73 4.12
N ARG A 61 0.70 -0.28 4.24
CA ARG A 61 0.65 -1.44 3.35
C ARG A 61 -0.75 -1.61 2.79
N VAL A 62 -0.79 -2.19 1.59
CA VAL A 62 -2.01 -2.61 0.91
C VAL A 62 -1.93 -4.13 0.78
N GLY A 63 -2.78 -4.86 1.49
CA GLY A 63 -2.59 -6.31 1.62
C GLY A 63 -1.27 -6.66 2.34
N LYS A 64 -0.68 -7.78 1.98
CA LYS A 64 0.60 -8.27 2.53
C LYS A 64 1.81 -7.71 1.80
N THR A 65 1.67 -7.40 0.52
CA THR A 65 2.77 -7.14 -0.40
C THR A 65 2.76 -5.72 -0.96
N GLY A 66 1.62 -5.04 -0.87
CA GLY A 66 1.43 -3.76 -1.51
C GLY A 66 2.01 -2.60 -0.71
N PHE A 67 2.57 -1.62 -1.42
CA PHE A 67 3.16 -0.42 -0.84
C PHE A 67 3.00 0.79 -1.75
N PHE A 68 3.00 1.97 -1.14
CA PHE A 68 2.95 3.25 -1.84
C PHE A 68 4.35 3.75 -2.19
N TYR A 69 4.48 4.43 -3.32
CA TYR A 69 5.67 5.20 -3.69
C TYR A 69 5.25 6.41 -4.54
N ILE A 70 6.13 7.41 -4.66
CA ILE A 70 5.86 8.65 -5.40
C ILE A 70 7.02 8.90 -6.36
N ILE A 71 6.70 9.21 -7.61
CA ILE A 71 7.66 9.64 -8.62
C ILE A 71 7.30 11.04 -9.12
N ASP A 72 8.30 11.78 -9.58
CA ASP A 72 8.08 13.02 -10.32
C ASP A 72 7.99 12.79 -11.83
N THR A 73 7.54 13.80 -12.57
CA THR A 73 7.45 13.78 -14.03
C THR A 73 8.81 13.78 -14.76
N ASN A 74 9.92 13.93 -14.03
CA ASN A 74 11.27 13.73 -14.55
C ASN A 74 11.77 12.28 -14.39
N GLY A 75 10.95 11.39 -13.83
CA GLY A 75 11.32 10.00 -13.54
C GLY A 75 12.22 9.85 -12.32
N THR A 76 12.18 10.81 -11.39
CA THR A 76 12.88 10.79 -10.11
C THR A 76 11.98 10.22 -9.03
N VAL A 77 12.49 9.30 -8.21
CA VAL A 77 11.75 8.77 -7.06
C VAL A 77 11.73 9.80 -5.93
N VAL A 78 10.55 10.35 -5.64
CA VAL A 78 10.35 11.34 -4.56
C VAL A 78 10.21 10.66 -3.21
N PHE A 79 9.52 9.52 -3.17
CA PHE A 79 9.34 8.72 -1.97
C PHE A 79 9.28 7.23 -2.33
N HIS A 80 9.92 6.40 -1.51
CA HIS A 80 9.83 4.94 -1.62
C HIS A 80 10.13 4.29 -0.25
N PRO A 81 9.46 3.17 0.13
CA PRO A 81 9.74 2.48 1.39
C PRO A 81 11.19 1.98 1.53
N GLN A 82 11.82 1.65 0.40
CA GLN A 82 13.27 1.44 0.28
C GLN A 82 13.99 2.79 0.13
N PRO A 83 14.68 3.30 1.18
CA PRO A 83 15.23 4.66 1.17
C PRO A 83 16.32 4.87 0.11
N ALA A 84 17.04 3.80 -0.24
CA ALA A 84 18.10 3.83 -1.25
C ALA A 84 17.61 4.22 -2.66
N LEU A 85 16.31 4.14 -2.94
CA LEU A 85 15.76 4.54 -4.23
C LEU A 85 15.43 6.03 -4.29
N ILE A 86 15.26 6.71 -3.16
CA ILE A 86 14.84 8.12 -3.12
C ILE A 86 15.93 8.99 -3.78
N GLY A 87 15.50 9.88 -4.68
CA GLY A 87 16.37 10.73 -5.48
C GLY A 87 16.99 10.05 -6.71
N SER A 88 16.83 8.73 -6.85
CA SER A 88 17.28 8.01 -8.05
C SER A 88 16.38 8.35 -9.24
N ARG A 89 17.00 8.48 -10.42
CA ARG A 89 16.29 8.78 -11.68
C ARG A 89 16.35 7.59 -12.63
N PHE A 90 15.20 7.25 -13.21
CA PHE A 90 15.03 6.09 -14.09
C PHE A 90 14.41 6.49 -15.43
N LYS A 91 14.81 7.65 -15.98
CA LYS A 91 14.15 8.37 -17.08
C LYS A 91 14.07 7.61 -18.42
N ASP A 92 14.81 6.52 -18.60
CA ASP A 92 14.79 5.72 -19.83
C ASP A 92 14.23 4.30 -19.61
N ASN A 93 13.63 4.06 -18.44
CA ASN A 93 12.94 2.81 -18.15
C ASN A 93 11.52 2.86 -18.72
N TRP A 94 11.14 1.86 -19.53
CA TRP A 94 9.80 1.75 -20.14
C TRP A 94 8.67 1.94 -19.11
N PHE A 95 8.86 1.40 -17.91
CA PHE A 95 7.89 1.46 -16.82
C PHE A 95 7.69 2.91 -16.35
N MET A 96 8.78 3.65 -16.14
CA MET A 96 8.71 5.05 -15.74
C MET A 96 8.13 5.92 -16.84
N THR A 97 8.54 5.70 -18.09
CA THR A 97 7.97 6.41 -19.24
C THR A 97 6.46 6.20 -19.32
N LYS A 98 5.98 4.97 -19.12
CA LYS A 98 4.55 4.64 -19.14
C LYS A 98 3.80 5.41 -18.05
N LEU A 99 4.28 5.37 -16.81
CA LEU A 99 3.66 6.10 -15.69
C LEU A 99 3.59 7.61 -15.95
N ILE A 100 4.68 8.21 -16.45
CA ILE A 100 4.77 9.66 -16.71
C ILE A 100 3.86 10.10 -17.86
N VAL A 101 3.74 9.28 -18.91
CA VAL A 101 2.88 9.57 -20.07
C VAL A 101 1.40 9.42 -19.72
N GLU A 102 1.03 8.33 -19.05
CA GLU A 102 -0.38 8.03 -18.76
C GLU A 102 -0.91 8.82 -17.56
N LYS A 103 -0.06 9.15 -16.57
CA LYS A 103 -0.32 9.94 -15.36
C LYS A 103 -1.35 9.37 -14.39
N SER A 104 -2.35 8.65 -14.86
CA SER A 104 -3.30 7.89 -14.06
C SER A 104 -3.74 6.62 -14.77
N GLY A 105 -4.10 5.61 -13.99
CA GLY A 105 -4.56 4.33 -14.49
C GLY A 105 -3.94 3.17 -13.73
N CYS A 106 -3.79 2.05 -14.42
CA CYS A 106 -3.14 0.90 -13.86
C CYS A 106 -2.52 0.01 -14.94
N LEU A 107 -1.46 -0.70 -14.56
CA LEU A 107 -0.70 -1.58 -15.45
C LEU A 107 -0.33 -2.87 -14.72
N ILE A 108 -0.18 -3.94 -15.50
CA ILE A 108 0.27 -5.24 -15.01
C ILE A 108 1.61 -5.56 -15.66
N TYR A 109 2.63 -5.95 -14.89
CA TYR A 109 3.92 -6.34 -15.45
C TYR A 109 4.54 -7.51 -14.68
N GLN A 110 5.45 -8.22 -15.33
CA GLN A 110 6.14 -9.36 -14.75
C GLN A 110 7.57 -8.97 -14.33
N LEU A 111 7.96 -9.34 -13.12
CA LEU A 111 9.32 -9.18 -12.60
C LEU A 111 9.81 -10.53 -12.09
N GLY A 112 10.63 -11.20 -12.89
CA GLY A 112 11.01 -12.59 -12.66
C GLY A 112 9.78 -13.50 -12.72
N ASN A 113 9.52 -14.26 -11.66
CA ASN A 113 8.36 -15.15 -11.55
C ASN A 113 7.14 -14.50 -10.88
N ARG A 114 7.18 -13.19 -10.60
CA ARG A 114 6.11 -12.49 -9.89
C ARG A 114 5.40 -11.50 -10.81
N THR A 115 4.08 -11.50 -10.74
CA THR A 115 3.23 -10.53 -11.43
C THR A 115 2.92 -9.37 -10.50
N HIS A 116 3.31 -8.18 -10.91
CA HIS A 116 3.01 -6.94 -10.22
C HIS A 116 1.84 -6.23 -10.88
N VAL A 117 0.95 -5.69 -10.06
CA VAL A 117 -0.09 -4.75 -10.46
C VAL A 117 0.28 -3.39 -9.90
N VAL A 118 0.23 -2.36 -10.72
CA VAL A 118 0.49 -0.99 -10.30
C VAL A 118 -0.71 -0.13 -10.61
N PHE A 119 -1.24 0.53 -9.58
CA PHE A 119 -2.23 1.59 -9.71
C PHE A 119 -1.51 2.92 -9.52
N PHE A 120 -1.82 3.91 -10.34
CA PHE A 120 -1.16 5.19 -10.27
C PHE A 120 -2.13 6.32 -10.60
N ASP A 121 -1.91 7.48 -9.98
CA ASP A 121 -2.72 8.68 -10.17
C ASP A 121 -1.93 9.92 -9.74
N THR A 122 -2.18 11.07 -10.36
CA THR A 122 -1.45 12.30 -10.04
C THR A 122 -1.84 12.82 -8.65
N ILE A 123 -0.87 13.37 -7.93
CA ILE A 123 -1.11 14.16 -6.70
C ILE A 123 -0.89 15.66 -6.93
N SER A 124 -0.15 16.02 -7.98
CA SER A 124 0.08 17.38 -8.46
C SER A 124 0.46 17.32 -9.94
N ASP A 125 0.72 18.48 -10.56
CA ASP A 125 1.19 18.55 -11.95
C ASP A 125 2.57 17.89 -12.17
N SER A 126 3.36 17.76 -11.11
CA SER A 126 4.73 17.26 -11.16
C SER A 126 4.93 15.90 -10.49
N GLU A 127 3.93 15.33 -9.83
CA GLU A 127 4.10 14.11 -9.04
C GLU A 127 2.94 13.12 -9.20
N ILE A 128 3.31 11.84 -9.23
CA ILE A 128 2.40 10.70 -9.41
C ILE A 128 2.53 9.81 -8.18
N LEU A 129 1.40 9.52 -7.53
CA LEU A 129 1.28 8.53 -6.48
C LEU A 129 1.04 7.16 -7.11
N CYS A 130 1.83 6.19 -6.70
CA CYS A 130 1.73 4.83 -7.18
C CYS A 130 1.52 3.85 -6.02
N VAL A 131 0.80 2.76 -6.28
CA VAL A 131 0.71 1.58 -5.43
C VAL A 131 1.18 0.40 -6.25
N SER A 132 2.21 -0.31 -5.82
CA SER A 132 2.58 -1.61 -6.39
C SER A 132 2.16 -2.71 -5.42
N ILE A 133 1.58 -3.79 -5.95
CA ILE A 133 1.15 -4.98 -5.20
C ILE A 133 1.38 -6.24 -6.06
N LEU A 134 1.59 -7.39 -5.44
CA LEU A 134 1.61 -8.67 -6.17
C LEU A 134 0.18 -9.09 -6.54
N ALA A 135 0.00 -9.60 -7.76
CA ALA A 135 -1.30 -10.08 -8.23
C ALA A 135 -1.89 -11.18 -7.31
N ASP A 136 -1.04 -12.05 -6.75
CA ASP A 136 -1.43 -13.14 -5.84
C ASP A 136 -1.98 -12.65 -4.48
N ASP A 137 -1.70 -11.40 -4.12
CA ASP A 137 -2.22 -10.76 -2.90
C ASP A 137 -3.59 -10.09 -3.17
N MET A 138 -3.96 -9.93 -4.44
CA MET A 138 -5.28 -9.47 -4.85
C MET A 138 -6.26 -10.63 -4.94
N SER A 139 -7.53 -10.37 -4.63
CA SER A 139 -8.58 -11.38 -4.74
C SER A 139 -8.90 -11.76 -6.17
N GLN A 140 -8.68 -10.84 -7.10
CA GLN A 140 -8.72 -11.06 -8.54
C GLN A 140 -7.88 -9.97 -9.23
N PRO A 141 -7.12 -10.30 -10.27
CA PRO A 141 -6.43 -9.29 -11.07
C PRO A 141 -7.45 -8.33 -11.69
N PRO A 142 -7.14 -7.02 -11.75
CA PRO A 142 -8.02 -6.04 -12.37
C PRO A 142 -8.15 -6.29 -13.87
N LEU A 143 -9.39 -6.47 -14.35
CA LEU A 143 -9.69 -6.63 -15.77
C LEU A 143 -9.44 -5.34 -16.56
N GLU A 144 -9.58 -4.18 -15.91
CA GLU A 144 -9.34 -2.88 -16.53
C GLU A 144 -7.86 -2.54 -16.77
N CYS A 145 -6.92 -3.22 -16.09
CA CYS A 145 -5.50 -2.88 -16.19
C CYS A 145 -4.87 -3.56 -17.39
N GLN A 146 -4.20 -2.76 -18.22
CA GLN A 146 -3.53 -3.28 -19.40
C GLN A 146 -2.22 -3.98 -19.00
N PRO A 147 -1.90 -5.14 -19.61
CA PRO A 147 -0.55 -5.67 -19.56
C PRO A 147 0.43 -4.62 -20.10
N ALA A 148 1.56 -4.47 -19.42
CA ALA A 148 2.68 -3.72 -19.96
C ALA A 148 3.24 -4.49 -21.15
N GLU A 149 3.00 -3.98 -22.37
CA GLU A 149 3.67 -4.48 -23.56
C GLU A 149 5.16 -4.13 -23.47
N THR A 150 6.00 -5.14 -23.30
CA THR A 150 7.45 -5.02 -23.45
C THR A 150 7.75 -4.97 -24.93
N ASN A 151 7.95 -3.77 -25.48
CA ASN A 151 8.63 -3.59 -26.77
C ASN A 151 10.15 -3.69 -26.59
#